data_AF-A0A1G8E140-F1
#
_entry.id   AF-A0A1G8E140-F1
#
_cell.length_a   1.000
_cell.length_b   1.000
_cell.length_c   1.000
_cell.angle_alpha   90.00
_cell.angle_beta   90.00
_cell.angle_gamma   90.00
#
_symmetry.space_group_name_H-M   'P 1'
#
loop_
_entity.id
_entity.type
_entity.pdbx_description
1 polymer ?
#
loop_
_entity_poly.entity_id
_entity_poly.type
_entity_poly.pdbx_seq_one_letter_code
_entity_poly.pdbx_strand_id
1 'polypeptide(L)'
;MIPTLLRSIILTAGPFAAMAALAAGPTPQRVTAIEALDKATLYRKSNAYLGFSCRTAPEGDIEWLKKARLGDSVFLGKHSFKAGVIEAITFTEDLRTKDGRVLAAKGDTQCVLAADERALPYDEKRCDGMWVFIPKCRVVER
;
A
#
# COMPACT_ATOMS: atom_id res chain seq x y z
N MET A 1 11.33 -23.00 61.19
CA MET A 1 11.25 -21.66 61.81
C MET A 1 12.26 -20.76 61.12
N ILE A 2 11.78 -19.65 60.53
CA ILE A 2 12.56 -18.60 59.83
C ILE A 2 12.82 -17.47 60.84
N PRO A 3 13.95 -16.73 60.77
CA PRO A 3 13.89 -15.32 60.30
C PRO A 3 15.09 -14.93 59.37
N THR A 4 14.90 -14.30 58.20
CA THR A 4 14.89 -12.82 57.90
C THR A 4 16.11 -12.06 58.51
N LEU A 5 16.97 -11.28 57.82
CA LEU A 5 16.90 -10.39 56.64
C LEU A 5 18.30 -9.96 56.11
N LEU A 6 18.30 -9.50 54.84
CA LEU A 6 19.04 -8.38 54.20
C LEU A 6 20.58 -8.40 53.97
N ARG A 7 20.96 -8.39 52.67
CA ARG A 7 21.84 -7.38 52.01
C ARG A 7 21.87 -7.67 50.49
N SER A 8 21.10 -6.96 49.67
CA SER A 8 21.51 -5.77 48.87
C SER A 8 22.74 -5.95 47.96
N ILE A 9 22.48 -6.28 46.68
CA ILE A 9 23.22 -5.88 45.45
C ILE A 9 22.13 -5.90 44.35
N ILE A 10 21.41 -4.84 43.95
CA ILE A 10 21.75 -3.59 43.26
C ILE A 10 22.52 -3.79 41.93
N LEU A 11 21.81 -3.45 40.84
CA LEU A 11 22.26 -3.11 39.47
C LEU A 11 22.86 -4.23 38.60
N THR A 12 22.16 -4.59 37.52
CA THR A 12 22.18 -3.85 36.25
C THR A 12 20.92 -4.13 35.42
N ALA A 13 19.95 -3.22 35.51
CA ALA A 13 19.06 -2.94 34.40
C ALA A 13 19.79 -1.96 33.47
N GLY A 14 19.84 -2.24 32.18
CA GLY A 14 20.38 -1.32 31.18
C GLY A 14 20.58 -2.01 29.84
N PRO A 15 20.27 -1.36 28.73
CA PRO A 15 19.23 -1.85 27.86
C PRO A 15 19.83 -2.33 26.53
N PHE A 16 19.58 -3.58 26.16
CA PHE A 16 19.51 -3.90 24.74
C PHE A 16 18.18 -3.38 24.20
N ALA A 17 18.10 -2.05 24.09
CA ALA A 17 17.23 -1.45 23.11
C ALA A 17 17.78 -1.90 21.75
N ALA A 18 17.21 -2.99 21.23
CA ALA A 18 17.37 -3.33 19.83
C ALA A 18 16.92 -2.10 19.05
N MET A 19 17.88 -1.37 18.48
CA MET A 19 17.64 -0.39 17.44
C MET A 19 17.06 -1.16 16.26
N ALA A 20 15.74 -1.36 16.29
CA ALA A 20 14.95 -1.52 15.09
C ALA A 20 15.06 -0.19 14.37
N ALA A 21 16.14 0.00 13.62
CA ALA A 21 16.14 0.91 12.51
C ALA A 21 15.08 0.37 11.54
N LEU A 22 13.82 0.78 11.74
CA LEU A 22 12.82 0.65 10.69
C LEU A 22 13.43 1.33 9.47
N ALA A 23 13.75 0.54 8.45
CA ALA A 23 13.94 1.07 7.12
C ALA A 23 12.66 1.85 6.81
N ALA A 24 12.72 3.17 6.96
CA ALA A 24 11.57 4.07 6.95
C ALA A 24 11.07 4.32 5.51
N GLY A 25 11.04 3.26 4.69
CA GLY A 25 10.38 3.28 3.41
C GLY A 25 8.86 3.35 3.59
N PRO A 26 8.12 3.76 2.55
CA PRO A 26 6.68 3.80 2.60
C PRO A 26 6.12 2.39 2.75
N THR A 27 5.53 2.07 3.90
CA THR A 27 4.94 0.75 4.16
C THR A 27 3.48 0.75 3.74
N PRO A 28 3.03 -0.18 2.87
CA PRO A 28 1.62 -0.35 2.57
C PRO A 28 0.88 -0.81 3.83
N GLN A 29 -0.26 -0.19 4.11
CA GLN A 29 -1.19 -0.59 5.16
C GLN A 29 -2.52 -1.01 4.52
N ARG A 30 -3.10 -2.11 5.01
CA ARG A 30 -4.44 -2.52 4.60
C ARG A 30 -5.48 -1.64 5.26
N VAL A 31 -6.48 -1.29 4.48
CA VAL A 31 -7.57 -0.40 4.91
C VAL A 31 -8.91 -0.93 4.39
N THR A 32 -9.98 -0.53 5.03
CA THR A 32 -11.34 -0.97 4.68
C THR A 32 -12.10 0.06 3.85
N ALA A 33 -11.76 1.35 3.97
CA ALA A 33 -12.38 2.43 3.19
C ALA A 33 -11.44 3.61 2.92
N ILE A 34 -11.59 4.19 1.72
CA ILE A 34 -10.83 5.35 1.27
C ILE A 34 -11.72 6.37 0.55
N GLU A 35 -11.22 7.60 0.47
CA GLU A 35 -11.72 8.69 -0.35
C GLU A 35 -10.65 9.06 -1.37
N ALA A 36 -11.00 9.04 -2.66
CA ALA A 36 -10.12 9.46 -3.73
C ALA A 36 -10.12 10.99 -3.81
N LEU A 37 -8.94 11.59 -3.73
CA LEU A 37 -8.76 13.04 -3.81
C LEU A 37 -8.29 13.48 -5.20
N ASP A 38 -7.84 12.53 -6.01
CA ASP A 38 -7.40 12.71 -7.38
C ASP A 38 -7.98 11.60 -8.26
N LYS A 39 -7.81 11.72 -9.57
CA LYS A 39 -8.29 10.75 -10.56
C LYS A 39 -7.75 9.35 -10.28
N ALA A 40 -8.64 8.38 -10.31
CA ALA A 40 -8.31 6.97 -10.21
C ALA A 40 -8.07 6.39 -11.61
N THR A 41 -7.00 5.62 -11.80
CA THR A 41 -6.70 4.99 -13.10
C THR A 41 -6.73 3.48 -12.97
N LEU A 42 -7.47 2.80 -13.84
CA LEU A 42 -7.47 1.35 -13.95
C LEU A 42 -6.23 0.90 -14.72
N TYR A 43 -5.47 -0.01 -14.14
CA TYR A 43 -4.35 -0.68 -14.77
C TYR A 43 -4.63 -2.15 -14.95
N ARG A 44 -4.10 -2.69 -16.03
CA ARG A 44 -4.11 -4.13 -16.31
C ARG A 44 -2.72 -4.59 -16.65
N LYS A 45 -2.35 -5.73 -16.07
CA LYS A 45 -1.21 -6.53 -16.47
C LYS A 45 -1.71 -7.65 -17.38
N SER A 46 -1.03 -7.84 -18.50
CA SER A 46 -1.37 -8.81 -19.54
C SER A 46 -0.10 -9.49 -20.06
N ASN A 47 -0.24 -10.71 -20.56
CA ASN A 47 0.85 -11.37 -21.29
C ASN A 47 1.24 -10.54 -22.53
N ALA A 48 2.53 -10.31 -22.69
CA ALA A 48 3.16 -9.72 -23.87
C ALA A 48 4.16 -10.71 -24.46
N TYR A 49 4.45 -10.55 -25.76
CA TYR A 49 5.41 -11.38 -26.51
C TYR A 49 5.22 -12.89 -26.30
N LEU A 50 4.14 -13.46 -26.85
CA LEU A 50 3.88 -14.91 -26.84
C LEU A 50 3.90 -15.57 -25.44
N GLY A 51 3.73 -14.79 -24.36
CA GLY A 51 3.70 -15.29 -22.98
C GLY A 51 5.05 -15.26 -22.24
N PHE A 52 6.11 -14.72 -22.85
CA PHE A 52 7.44 -14.63 -22.22
C PHE A 52 7.61 -13.42 -21.28
N SER A 53 6.70 -12.45 -21.35
CA SER A 53 6.80 -11.24 -20.53
C SER A 53 5.42 -10.73 -20.12
N CYS A 54 5.35 -9.98 -19.02
CA CYS A 54 4.14 -9.25 -18.68
C CYS A 54 4.26 -7.78 -19.11
N ARG A 55 3.18 -7.21 -19.63
CA ARG A 55 3.05 -5.78 -19.88
C ARG A 55 1.94 -5.20 -19.01
N THR A 56 2.26 -4.12 -18.31
CA THR A 56 1.30 -3.28 -17.59
C THR A 56 0.91 -2.09 -18.46
N ALA A 57 -0.39 -1.82 -18.59
CA ALA A 57 -0.89 -0.66 -19.32
C ALA A 57 -2.09 -0.04 -18.58
N PRO A 58 -2.29 1.29 -18.68
CA PRO A 58 -3.52 1.92 -18.24
C PRO A 58 -4.66 1.55 -19.20
N GLU A 59 -5.79 1.12 -18.64
CA GLU A 59 -7.04 0.87 -19.39
C GLU A 59 -7.89 2.14 -19.46
N GLY A 60 -7.77 3.04 -18.48
CA GLY A 60 -8.41 4.37 -18.48
C GLY A 60 -8.66 4.91 -17.08
N ASP A 61 -9.20 6.14 -17.03
CA ASP A 61 -9.51 6.84 -15.79
C ASP A 61 -10.95 6.56 -15.32
N ILE A 62 -11.13 6.43 -14.01
CA ILE A 62 -12.40 6.16 -13.32
C ILE A 62 -12.83 7.43 -12.58
N GLU A 63 -13.43 8.38 -13.30
CA GLU A 63 -13.80 9.69 -12.75
C GLU A 63 -14.89 9.62 -11.65
N TRP A 64 -15.71 8.57 -11.66
CA TRP A 64 -16.81 8.42 -10.71
C TRP A 64 -16.36 7.93 -9.33
N LEU A 65 -15.14 7.39 -9.20
CA LEU A 65 -14.65 6.76 -7.98
C LEU A 65 -14.19 7.82 -6.97
N LYS A 66 -15.14 8.42 -6.24
CA LYS A 66 -14.86 9.40 -5.17
C LYS A 66 -14.59 8.73 -3.82
N LYS A 67 -15.29 7.63 -3.53
CA LYS A 67 -15.16 6.85 -2.31
C LYS A 67 -15.21 5.37 -2.68
N ALA A 68 -14.46 4.56 -1.95
CA ALA A 68 -14.42 3.12 -2.16
C ALA A 68 -14.24 2.40 -0.84
N ARG A 69 -14.91 1.26 -0.70
CA ARG A 69 -14.84 0.35 0.42
C ARG A 69 -14.54 -1.06 -0.05
N LEU A 70 -14.03 -1.88 0.86
CA LEU A 70 -13.95 -3.31 0.64
C LEU A 70 -15.34 -3.86 0.33
N GLY A 71 -15.40 -4.65 -0.74
CA GLY A 71 -16.62 -5.22 -1.28
C GLY A 71 -17.33 -4.35 -2.32
N ASP A 72 -16.92 -3.10 -2.56
CA ASP A 72 -17.49 -2.28 -3.61
C ASP A 72 -17.13 -2.84 -5.00
N SER A 73 -18.04 -2.68 -5.95
CA SER A 73 -17.79 -3.06 -7.35
C SER A 73 -17.16 -1.88 -8.09
N VAL A 74 -15.98 -2.12 -8.65
CA VAL A 74 -15.26 -1.19 -9.52
C VAL A 74 -15.47 -1.63 -10.96
N PHE A 75 -15.78 -0.70 -11.85
CA PHE A 75 -16.01 -0.98 -13.26
C PHE A 75 -15.53 0.16 -14.17
N LEU A 76 -15.02 -0.22 -15.33
CA LEU A 76 -14.63 0.67 -16.42
C LEU A 76 -14.80 -0.07 -17.76
N GLY A 77 -15.77 0.37 -18.57
CA GLY A 77 -16.11 -0.30 -19.82
C GLY A 77 -16.50 -1.77 -19.60
N LYS A 78 -15.75 -2.70 -20.21
CA LYS A 78 -15.96 -4.15 -20.09
C LYS A 78 -15.28 -4.79 -18.87
N HIS A 79 -14.51 -4.02 -18.10
CA HIS A 79 -13.74 -4.50 -16.97
C HIS A 79 -14.50 -4.21 -15.69
N SER A 80 -14.63 -5.21 -14.83
CA SER A 80 -15.16 -5.02 -13.48
C SER A 80 -14.55 -6.01 -12.51
N PHE A 81 -14.43 -5.59 -11.25
CA PHE A 81 -14.05 -6.46 -10.14
C PHE A 81 -14.64 -5.93 -8.83
N LYS A 82 -14.77 -6.81 -7.85
CA LYS A 82 -15.14 -6.46 -6.47
C LYS A 82 -13.86 -6.17 -5.69
N ALA A 83 -13.76 -5.02 -5.03
CA ALA A 83 -12.58 -4.65 -4.25
C ALA A 83 -12.41 -5.60 -3.04
N GLY A 84 -11.49 -6.55 -3.12
CA GLY A 84 -11.18 -7.47 -2.03
C GLY A 84 -9.97 -7.05 -1.22
N VAL A 85 -9.13 -6.15 -1.76
CA VAL A 85 -8.00 -5.53 -1.05
C VAL A 85 -7.94 -4.05 -1.38
N ILE A 86 -7.70 -3.23 -0.36
CA ILE A 86 -7.31 -1.83 -0.49
C ILE A 86 -6.02 -1.62 0.30
N GLU A 87 -4.98 -1.17 -0.38
CA GLU A 87 -3.72 -0.79 0.24
C GLU A 87 -3.52 0.72 0.15
N ALA A 88 -3.20 1.33 1.28
CA ALA A 88 -2.81 2.73 1.38
C ALA A 88 -1.31 2.82 1.69
N ILE A 89 -0.60 3.68 0.98
CA ILE A 89 0.84 3.86 1.10
C ILE A 89 1.08 5.32 1.48
N THR A 90 1.49 5.56 2.73
CA THR A 90 1.80 6.90 3.22
C THR A 90 3.30 7.15 3.12
N PHE A 91 3.69 8.23 2.46
CA PHE A 91 5.10 8.59 2.29
C PHE A 91 5.62 9.33 3.52
N THR A 92 6.64 8.77 4.17
CA THR A 92 7.32 9.34 5.36
C THR A 92 8.31 10.44 5.01
N GLU A 93 8.74 10.48 3.75
CA GLU A 93 9.68 11.42 3.16
C GLU A 93 9.27 11.80 1.72
N ASP A 94 9.85 12.87 1.18
CA ASP A 94 9.63 13.24 -0.21
C ASP A 94 10.25 12.19 -1.14
N LEU A 95 9.43 11.56 -1.98
CA LEU A 95 9.93 10.74 -3.08
C LEU A 95 10.31 11.66 -4.23
N ARG A 96 11.58 11.64 -4.65
CA ARG A 96 12.09 12.49 -5.73
C ARG A 96 12.72 11.65 -6.84
N THR A 97 12.60 12.16 -8.07
CA THR A 97 13.37 11.65 -9.22
C THR A 97 14.86 11.99 -9.06
N LYS A 98 15.72 11.33 -9.85
CA LYS A 98 17.16 11.66 -9.93
C LYS A 98 17.41 13.14 -10.28
N ASP A 99 16.51 13.74 -11.05
CA ASP A 99 16.59 15.15 -11.47
C ASP A 99 15.99 16.13 -10.43
N GLY A 100 15.61 15.64 -9.24
CA GLY A 100 15.13 16.47 -8.13
C GLY A 100 13.63 16.79 -8.13
N ARG A 101 12.89 16.42 -9.19
CA ARG A 101 11.42 16.58 -9.23
C ARG A 101 10.74 15.68 -8.19
N VAL A 102 9.84 16.25 -7.39
CA VAL A 102 9.03 15.53 -6.39
C VAL A 102 7.95 14.69 -7.09
N LEU A 103 7.92 13.39 -6.79
CA LEU A 103 6.92 12.43 -7.25
C LEU A 103 5.80 12.23 -6.23
N ALA A 104 6.14 12.24 -4.94
CA ALA A 104 5.20 12.24 -3.83
C ALA A 104 5.80 13.06 -2.69
N ALA A 105 5.02 13.96 -2.10
CA ALA A 105 5.48 14.74 -0.96
C ALA A 105 5.36 13.90 0.32
N LYS A 106 6.16 14.23 1.34
CA LYS A 106 5.97 13.71 2.68
C LYS A 106 4.51 13.93 3.14
N GLY A 107 3.88 12.87 3.64
CA GLY A 107 2.50 12.85 4.09
C GLY A 107 1.47 12.59 3.00
N ASP A 108 1.83 12.64 1.71
CA ASP A 108 0.94 12.15 0.66
C ASP A 108 0.63 10.66 0.89
N THR A 109 -0.58 10.26 0.53
CA THR A 109 -1.02 8.87 0.58
C THR A 109 -1.51 8.44 -0.79
N GLN A 110 -0.93 7.38 -1.32
CA GLN A 110 -1.37 6.70 -2.55
C GLN A 110 -2.21 5.48 -2.17
N CYS A 111 -3.20 5.15 -2.99
CA CYS A 111 -4.04 3.98 -2.76
C CYS A 111 -4.06 3.05 -3.96
N VAL A 112 -4.13 1.75 -3.69
CA VAL A 112 -4.33 0.70 -4.68
C VAL A 112 -5.53 -0.15 -4.27
N LEU A 113 -6.44 -0.38 -5.22
CA LEU A 113 -7.59 -1.26 -5.03
C LEU A 113 -7.47 -2.42 -6.00
N ALA A 114 -7.67 -3.64 -5.51
CA ALA A 114 -7.60 -4.85 -6.33
C ALA A 114 -8.65 -5.87 -5.88
N ALA A 115 -8.87 -6.87 -6.74
CA ALA A 115 -9.77 -7.99 -6.41
C ALA A 115 -9.24 -8.85 -5.26
N ASP A 116 -7.93 -9.06 -5.22
CA ASP A 116 -7.22 -9.84 -4.22
C ASP A 116 -5.72 -9.47 -4.23
N GLU A 117 -4.93 -10.06 -3.32
CA GLU A 117 -3.50 -9.80 -3.19
C GLU A 117 -2.70 -10.13 -4.46
N ARG A 118 -3.15 -11.10 -5.27
CA ARG A 118 -2.46 -11.53 -6.49
C ARG A 118 -2.73 -10.61 -7.67
N ALA A 119 -3.78 -9.80 -7.58
CA ALA A 119 -4.12 -8.79 -8.57
C ALA A 119 -3.37 -7.46 -8.34
N LEU A 120 -2.64 -7.31 -7.24
CA LEU A 120 -1.80 -6.15 -6.95
C LEU A 120 -0.62 -6.02 -7.95
N PRO A 121 -0.10 -4.81 -8.16
CA PRO A 121 0.99 -4.55 -9.12
C PRO A 121 2.32 -5.25 -8.79
N TYR A 122 2.47 -5.82 -7.60
CA TYR A 122 3.74 -6.36 -7.10
C TYR A 122 3.96 -7.85 -7.41
N ASP A 123 2.92 -8.58 -7.84
CA ASP A 123 3.09 -9.98 -8.23
C ASP A 123 3.74 -10.04 -9.62
N GLU A 124 5.05 -10.21 -9.67
CA GLU A 124 5.82 -10.29 -10.91
C GLU A 124 5.51 -11.57 -11.72
N LYS A 125 5.13 -12.67 -11.05
CA LYS A 125 4.95 -13.98 -11.66
C LYS A 125 3.67 -14.08 -12.48
N ARG A 126 2.65 -13.29 -12.12
CA ARG A 126 1.35 -13.29 -12.78
C ARG A 126 1.21 -12.14 -13.76
N CYS A 127 0.72 -12.45 -14.96
CA CYS A 127 0.46 -11.46 -16.00
C CYS A 127 -1.03 -11.21 -16.24
N ASP A 128 -1.90 -11.49 -15.26
CA ASP A 128 -3.36 -11.32 -15.37
C ASP A 128 -3.95 -10.38 -14.29
N GLY A 129 -3.09 -9.63 -13.60
CA GLY A 129 -3.50 -8.69 -12.55
C GLY A 129 -4.25 -7.46 -13.07
N MET A 130 -5.18 -6.96 -12.26
CA MET A 130 -5.94 -5.74 -12.53
C MET A 130 -6.17 -5.00 -11.22
N TRP A 131 -5.85 -3.71 -11.22
CA TRP A 131 -5.97 -2.85 -10.04
C TRP A 131 -6.28 -1.43 -10.43
N VAL A 132 -6.83 -0.67 -9.49
CA VAL A 132 -7.00 0.77 -9.60
C VAL A 132 -5.91 1.44 -8.78
N PHE A 133 -5.22 2.40 -9.38
CA PHE A 133 -4.25 3.25 -8.71
C PHE A 133 -4.83 4.65 -8.52
N ILE A 134 -4.68 5.19 -7.31
CA ILE A 134 -5.15 6.52 -6.93
C ILE A 134 -3.94 7.31 -6.40
N PRO A 135 -3.46 8.33 -7.14
CA PRO A 135 -2.26 9.09 -6.78
C PRO A 135 -2.38 9.84 -5.45
N LYS A 136 -3.59 10.32 -5.12
CA LYS A 136 -3.89 10.94 -3.83
C LYS A 136 -5.19 10.43 -3.27
N CYS A 137 -5.13 9.87 -2.08
CA CYS A 137 -6.30 9.38 -1.36
C CYS A 137 -6.21 9.75 0.13
N ARG A 138 -7.36 9.64 0.80
CA ARG A 138 -7.48 9.72 2.26
C ARG A 138 -8.04 8.41 2.78
N VAL A 139 -7.42 7.86 3.82
CA VAL A 139 -7.95 6.70 4.53
C VAL A 139 -9.10 7.16 5.41
N VAL A 140 -10.27 6.53 5.24
CA VAL A 140 -11.48 6.85 6.02
C VAL A 140 -11.69 5.80 7.12
N GLU A 141 -11.34 4.55 6.86
CA GLU A 141 -11.50 3.42 7.78
C GLU A 141 -10.36 2.40 7.56
N ARG A 142 -9.86 1.80 8.64
CA ARG A 142 -8.73 0.86 8.64
C ARG A 142 -9.18 -0.53 9.00
#